data_AF-A0A920T8C3-F1
#
_entry.id   AF-A0A920T8C3-F1
#
_cell.length_a   1.000
_cell.length_b   1.000
_cell.length_c   1.000
_cell.angle_alpha   90.00
_cell.angle_beta   90.00
_cell.angle_gamma   90.00
#
_symmetry.space_group_name_H-M   'P 1'
#
loop_
_entity.id
_entity.type
_entity.pdbx_description
1 polymer ?
#
loop_
_entity_poly.entity_id
_entity_poly.type
_entity_poly.pdbx_seq_one_letter_code
_entity_poly.pdbx_strand_id
1 'polypeptide(L)'
;MAASQSLVALGADVAPLLMERLATEKTAAGQDGIGRTLFGMRSNKSVTEAVKAGLKSEVRVVRGWSAFLLQFNGPDPALLPTLAEFAASDFELLNAHSSRALGRYKQKQATTALAAVLKKKQPGAANTRLISTAIGSLQRQDTPAAAEALGALLDNPKLRRQVEAALKRMKTPAAKKFLKSTPPSSTPKPSVGSATIKDAQAAKKAAETFVDLSQSGLGLQGVGKALGKRTETKATEVRVHTAGGKRLPSRFGPPLGKKNALLVKFRSAKANVIVVVMTKKANGKYGWRDVLSLPKSDFEKLPKLLPASEGKAKSPVRAKKLRTQ
;
A
#
# COMPACT_ATOMS: atom_id res chain seq x y z
N MET A 1 4.08 -2.56 -21.61
CA MET A 1 5.48 -3.01 -21.71
C MET A 1 5.98 -2.90 -23.15
N ALA A 2 5.23 -3.36 -24.17
CA ALA A 2 5.63 -3.25 -25.59
C ALA A 2 5.80 -1.80 -26.10
N ALA A 3 4.85 -0.89 -25.84
CA ALA A 3 4.92 0.50 -26.32
C ALA A 3 6.15 1.30 -25.80
N SER A 4 6.64 0.96 -24.61
CA SER A 4 7.82 1.61 -24.01
C SER A 4 9.13 1.17 -24.68
N GLN A 5 9.19 -0.04 -25.22
CA GLN A 5 10.37 -0.53 -25.96
C GLN A 5 10.40 0.04 -27.39
N SER A 6 9.24 0.31 -27.98
CA SER A 6 9.11 0.93 -29.31
C SER A 6 9.61 2.39 -29.35
N LEU A 7 9.40 3.14 -28.25
CA LEU A 7 9.93 4.50 -28.08
C LEU A 7 11.45 4.53 -27.82
N VAL A 8 12.00 3.50 -27.18
CA VAL A 8 13.46 3.36 -27.00
C VAL A 8 14.17 3.14 -28.34
N ALA A 9 13.51 2.52 -29.31
CA ALA A 9 14.03 2.35 -30.68
C ALA A 9 14.09 3.65 -31.49
N LEU A 10 13.36 4.71 -31.07
CA LEU A 10 13.37 6.03 -31.71
C LEU A 10 14.48 6.96 -31.17
N GLY A 11 15.27 6.52 -30.18
CA GLY A 11 16.53 7.17 -29.81
C GLY A 11 16.44 8.51 -29.07
N ALA A 12 17.62 9.12 -28.89
CA ALA A 12 17.91 10.39 -28.22
C ALA A 12 17.03 11.59 -28.64
N ASP A 13 16.49 11.56 -29.86
CA ASP A 13 15.85 12.69 -30.54
C ASP A 13 14.41 12.93 -30.10
N VAL A 14 13.82 11.99 -29.34
CA VAL A 14 12.45 12.08 -28.85
C VAL A 14 12.36 12.89 -27.55
N ALA A 15 13.46 13.11 -26.83
CA ALA A 15 13.42 13.84 -25.56
C ALA A 15 12.94 15.30 -25.71
N PRO A 16 13.44 16.11 -26.67
CA PRO A 16 12.89 17.44 -26.93
C PRO A 16 11.38 17.42 -27.22
N LEU A 17 10.91 16.49 -28.06
CA LEU A 17 9.49 16.34 -28.39
C LEU A 17 8.64 15.95 -27.19
N LEU A 18 9.14 15.07 -26.31
CA LEU A 18 8.46 14.71 -25.07
C LEU A 18 8.41 15.89 -24.08
N MET A 19 9.47 16.71 -24.03
CA MET A 19 9.49 17.90 -23.19
C MET A 19 8.52 18.97 -23.70
N GLU A 20 8.43 19.16 -25.02
CA GLU A 20 7.42 20.01 -25.66
C GLU A 20 6.00 19.48 -25.43
N ARG A 21 5.80 18.17 -25.58
CA ARG A 21 4.51 17.54 -25.30
C ARG A 21 4.13 17.67 -23.82
N LEU A 22 5.09 17.54 -22.91
CA LEU A 22 4.86 17.74 -21.48
C LEU A 22 4.40 19.16 -21.16
N ALA A 23 4.86 20.16 -21.91
CA ALA A 23 4.46 21.55 -21.75
C ALA A 23 2.98 21.80 -22.08
N THR A 24 2.42 21.01 -23.00
CA THR A 24 1.05 21.17 -23.51
C THR A 24 0.07 20.11 -23.00
N GLU A 25 0.56 19.06 -22.34
CA GLU A 25 -0.27 17.97 -21.82
C GLU A 25 -1.09 18.42 -20.60
N LYS A 26 -2.42 18.38 -20.75
CA LYS A 26 -3.37 18.89 -19.76
C LYS A 26 -3.72 17.87 -18.69
N THR A 27 -3.54 16.57 -18.96
CA THR A 27 -3.95 15.51 -18.04
C THR A 27 -2.79 15.07 -17.15
N ALA A 28 -3.06 14.87 -15.86
CA ALA A 28 -2.05 14.36 -14.92
C ALA A 28 -1.52 12.98 -15.37
N ALA A 29 -2.39 12.11 -15.87
CA ALA A 29 -2.00 10.80 -16.38
C ALA A 29 -1.10 10.88 -17.62
N GLY A 30 -1.38 11.80 -18.55
CA GLY A 30 -0.53 12.04 -19.72
C GLY A 30 0.85 12.57 -19.30
N GLN A 31 0.89 13.53 -18.37
CA GLN A 31 2.14 14.05 -17.82
C GLN A 31 2.98 12.94 -17.14
N ASP A 32 2.35 12.05 -16.35
CA ASP A 32 3.04 10.90 -15.72
C ASP A 32 3.53 9.90 -16.77
N GLY A 33 2.75 9.64 -17.82
CA GLY A 33 3.16 8.79 -18.94
C GLY A 33 4.42 9.33 -19.64
N ILE A 34 4.45 10.62 -19.93
CA ILE A 34 5.60 11.30 -20.54
C ILE A 34 6.80 11.29 -19.59
N GLY A 35 6.61 11.68 -18.32
CA GLY A 35 7.67 11.66 -17.31
C GLY A 35 8.29 10.28 -17.11
N ARG A 36 7.48 9.22 -17.09
CA ARG A 36 7.97 7.83 -17.02
C ARG A 36 8.71 7.38 -18.27
N THR A 37 8.31 7.86 -19.43
CA THR A 37 9.00 7.60 -20.69
C THR A 37 10.38 8.23 -20.66
N LEU A 38 10.48 9.51 -20.28
CA LEU A 38 11.76 10.20 -20.07
C LEU A 38 12.62 9.48 -19.02
N PHE A 39 12.03 9.04 -17.91
CA PHE A 39 12.74 8.25 -16.89
C PHE A 39 13.26 6.91 -17.41
N GLY A 40 12.49 6.22 -18.27
CA GLY A 40 12.88 4.97 -18.92
C GLY A 40 14.13 5.13 -19.78
N MET A 41 14.33 6.31 -20.36
CA MET A 41 15.45 6.64 -21.24
C MET A 41 16.59 7.39 -20.53
N ARG A 42 16.56 7.50 -19.20
CA ARG A 42 17.51 8.32 -18.41
C ARG A 42 18.99 7.95 -18.56
N SER A 43 19.30 6.73 -19.01
CA SER A 43 20.68 6.30 -19.28
C SER A 43 21.27 6.98 -20.51
N ASN A 44 20.44 7.58 -21.37
CA ASN A 44 20.89 8.36 -22.51
C ASN A 44 21.28 9.78 -22.06
N LYS A 45 22.50 10.20 -22.42
CA LYS A 45 23.05 11.51 -22.07
C LYS A 45 22.21 12.66 -22.64
N SER A 46 21.74 12.56 -23.87
CA SER A 46 20.92 13.62 -24.49
C SER A 46 19.60 13.85 -23.74
N VAL A 47 18.97 12.77 -23.28
CA VAL A 47 17.74 12.83 -22.47
C VAL A 47 18.04 13.55 -21.15
N THR A 48 19.15 13.21 -20.49
CA THR A 48 19.56 13.89 -19.27
C THR A 48 19.81 15.39 -19.50
N GLU A 49 20.47 15.77 -20.59
CA GLU A 49 20.71 17.17 -20.93
C GLU A 49 19.40 17.91 -21.26
N ALA A 50 18.47 17.29 -21.98
CA ALA A 50 17.14 17.86 -22.24
C ALA A 50 16.36 18.09 -20.94
N VAL A 51 16.38 17.13 -20.02
CA VAL A 51 15.75 17.25 -18.70
C VAL A 51 16.44 18.34 -17.86
N LYS A 52 17.78 18.47 -17.91
CA LYS A 52 18.51 19.59 -17.26
C LYS A 52 18.09 20.94 -17.82
N ALA A 53 17.98 21.08 -19.13
CA ALA A 53 17.50 22.31 -19.77
C ALA A 53 16.08 22.66 -19.29
N GLY A 54 15.23 21.65 -19.10
CA GLY A 54 13.87 21.81 -18.57
C GLY A 54 13.78 22.45 -17.18
N LEU A 55 14.82 22.41 -16.35
CA LEU A 55 14.86 23.13 -15.06
C LEU A 55 14.73 24.65 -15.22
N LYS A 56 15.17 25.19 -16.36
CA LYS A 56 15.10 26.63 -16.67
C LYS A 56 13.84 26.99 -17.48
N SER A 57 12.92 26.05 -17.66
CA SER A 57 11.70 26.31 -18.44
C SER A 57 10.75 27.25 -17.68
N GLU A 58 10.18 28.20 -18.42
CA GLU A 58 9.06 29.04 -17.96
C GLU A 58 7.78 28.21 -17.74
N VAL A 59 7.66 27.07 -18.43
CA VAL A 59 6.52 26.17 -18.28
C VAL A 59 6.67 25.37 -16.99
N ARG A 60 5.86 25.73 -15.98
CA ARG A 60 5.91 25.16 -14.63
C ARG A 60 5.93 23.64 -14.62
N VAL A 61 5.03 22.98 -15.35
CA VAL A 61 4.95 21.50 -15.37
C VAL A 61 6.26 20.87 -15.86
N VAL A 62 6.88 21.43 -16.90
CA VAL A 62 8.17 20.97 -17.43
C VAL A 62 9.27 21.13 -16.37
N ARG A 63 9.35 22.29 -15.73
CA ARG A 63 10.31 22.58 -14.67
C ARG A 63 10.20 21.62 -13.49
N GLY A 64 8.98 21.37 -13.02
CA GLY A 64 8.75 20.49 -11.86
C GLY A 64 9.04 19.01 -12.17
N TRP A 65 8.63 18.51 -13.33
CA TRP A 65 8.99 17.15 -13.76
C TRP A 65 10.48 17.00 -13.99
N SER A 66 11.15 18.02 -14.53
CA SER A 66 12.60 18.03 -14.70
C SER A 66 13.32 17.85 -13.37
N ALA A 67 12.94 18.61 -12.34
CA ALA A 67 13.49 18.45 -11.00
C ALA A 67 13.21 17.06 -10.40
N PHE A 68 11.99 16.55 -10.58
CA PHE A 68 11.64 15.20 -10.11
C PHE A 68 12.41 14.08 -10.83
N LEU A 69 12.74 14.24 -12.11
CA LEU A 69 13.49 13.25 -12.86
C LEU A 69 14.98 13.29 -12.51
N LEU A 70 15.56 14.48 -12.38
CA LEU A 70 17.00 14.64 -12.11
C LEU A 70 17.42 14.16 -10.72
N GLN A 71 16.53 14.18 -9.73
CA GLN A 71 16.85 13.64 -8.40
C GLN A 71 17.24 12.15 -8.44
N PHE A 72 16.86 11.40 -9.49
CA PHE A 72 17.29 10.00 -9.65
C PHE A 72 18.76 9.84 -10.02
N ASN A 73 19.41 10.88 -10.56
CA ASN A 73 20.83 10.87 -10.89
C ASN A 73 21.72 11.06 -9.65
N GLY A 74 21.14 11.59 -8.57
CA GLY A 74 21.82 11.79 -7.30
C GLY A 74 21.10 12.86 -6.46
N PRO A 75 21.38 12.94 -5.15
CA PRO A 75 20.89 14.02 -4.32
C PRO A 75 21.64 15.32 -4.68
N ASP A 76 21.09 16.10 -5.60
CA ASP A 76 21.57 17.45 -5.95
C ASP A 76 20.77 18.52 -5.18
N PRO A 77 21.40 19.25 -4.23
CA PRO A 77 20.74 20.32 -3.48
C PRO A 77 20.14 21.43 -4.36
N ALA A 78 20.66 21.66 -5.57
CA ALA A 78 20.13 22.67 -6.49
C ALA A 78 18.68 22.38 -6.92
N LEU A 79 18.22 21.13 -6.79
CA LEU A 79 16.84 20.74 -7.08
C LEU A 79 15.85 21.09 -5.95
N LEU A 80 16.35 21.38 -4.73
CA LEU A 80 15.50 21.58 -3.55
C LEU A 80 14.48 22.71 -3.68
N PRO A 81 14.82 23.90 -4.21
CA PRO A 81 13.85 24.98 -4.37
C PRO A 81 12.66 24.55 -5.25
N THR A 82 12.94 23.95 -6.40
CA THR A 82 11.91 23.47 -7.32
C THR A 82 11.09 22.32 -6.72
N LEU A 83 11.73 21.33 -6.11
CA LEU A 83 11.02 20.23 -5.44
C LEU A 83 10.13 20.75 -4.29
N ALA A 84 10.57 21.76 -3.54
CA ALA A 84 9.78 22.39 -2.49
C ALA A 84 8.56 23.16 -3.06
N GLU A 85 8.75 23.95 -4.13
CA GLU A 85 7.67 24.64 -4.84
C GLU A 85 6.58 23.65 -5.24
N PHE A 86 6.96 22.57 -5.94
CA PHE A 86 6.00 21.61 -6.48
C PHE A 86 5.37 20.73 -5.40
N ALA A 87 6.07 20.40 -4.31
CA ALA A 87 5.47 19.69 -3.19
C ALA A 87 4.29 20.46 -2.56
N ALA A 88 4.33 21.80 -2.58
CA ALA A 88 3.28 22.68 -2.07
C ALA A 88 2.20 23.05 -3.12
N SER A 89 2.35 22.60 -4.36
CA SER A 89 1.48 22.93 -5.49
C SER A 89 0.18 22.12 -5.53
N ASP A 90 -0.71 22.51 -6.44
CA ASP A 90 -1.97 21.88 -6.80
C ASP A 90 -1.84 20.84 -7.92
N PHE A 91 -0.66 20.67 -8.52
CA PHE A 91 -0.39 19.59 -9.48
C PHE A 91 -0.48 18.22 -8.78
N GLU A 92 -1.62 17.55 -8.91
CA GLU A 92 -2.02 16.39 -8.10
C GLU A 92 -0.97 15.27 -8.04
N LEU A 93 -0.34 14.92 -9.16
CA LEU A 93 0.70 13.91 -9.18
C LEU A 93 2.05 14.50 -8.78
N LEU A 94 2.40 15.65 -9.33
CA LEU A 94 3.72 16.24 -9.16
C LEU A 94 3.99 16.66 -7.72
N ASN A 95 2.96 17.08 -6.96
CA ASN A 95 3.11 17.37 -5.53
C ASN A 95 3.51 16.13 -4.72
N ALA A 96 2.96 14.96 -5.04
CA ALA A 96 3.25 13.70 -4.37
C ALA A 96 4.63 13.17 -4.80
N HIS A 97 4.98 13.32 -6.08
CA HIS A 97 6.30 12.99 -6.60
C HIS A 97 7.39 13.85 -5.96
N SER A 98 7.22 15.16 -5.92
CA SER A 98 8.16 16.08 -5.30
C SER A 98 8.26 15.87 -3.79
N SER A 99 7.14 15.67 -3.09
CA SER A 99 7.14 15.29 -1.67
C SER A 99 7.89 13.98 -1.43
N ARG A 100 7.80 13.00 -2.35
CA ARG A 100 8.57 11.76 -2.26
C ARG A 100 10.07 12.01 -2.45
N ALA A 101 10.43 12.81 -3.46
CA ALA A 101 11.82 13.13 -3.78
C ALA A 101 12.52 13.86 -2.62
N LEU A 102 11.86 14.83 -1.98
CA LEU A 102 12.36 15.55 -0.80
C LEU A 102 12.75 14.60 0.36
N GLY A 103 12.18 13.40 0.43
CA GLY A 103 12.55 12.39 1.44
C GLY A 103 13.96 11.82 1.29
N ARG A 104 14.64 12.04 0.16
CA ARG A 104 16.05 11.65 -0.06
C ARG A 104 17.05 12.71 0.41
N TYR A 105 16.57 13.92 0.68
CA TYR A 105 17.36 15.06 1.09
C TYR A 105 17.33 15.22 2.59
N LYS A 106 18.50 15.28 3.22
CA LYS A 106 18.63 15.40 4.69
C LYS A 106 18.74 16.86 5.16
N GLN A 107 18.79 17.80 4.24
CA GLN A 107 18.91 19.23 4.52
C GLN A 107 17.64 19.78 5.17
N LYS A 108 17.82 20.76 6.08
CA LYS A 108 16.72 21.44 6.79
C LYS A 108 15.64 21.97 5.85
N GLN A 109 16.03 22.52 4.69
CA GLN A 109 15.11 23.03 3.69
C GLN A 109 14.10 21.97 3.20
N ALA A 110 14.56 20.74 2.95
CA ALA A 110 13.68 19.65 2.52
C ALA A 110 12.69 19.24 3.62
N THR A 111 13.16 19.19 4.88
CA THR A 111 12.32 18.95 6.04
C THR A 111 11.27 20.05 6.21
N THR A 112 11.67 21.31 6.11
CA THR A 112 10.75 22.46 6.19
C THR A 112 9.68 22.41 5.10
N ALA A 113 10.06 22.09 3.86
CA ALA A 113 9.11 21.95 2.75
C ALA A 113 8.07 20.85 3.02
N LEU A 114 8.51 19.67 3.49
CA LEU A 114 7.59 18.58 3.85
C LEU A 114 6.69 18.93 5.03
N ALA A 115 7.21 19.62 6.04
CA ALA A 115 6.43 20.10 7.18
C ALA A 115 5.37 21.12 6.74
N ALA A 116 5.69 22.01 5.79
CA ALA A 116 4.75 22.97 5.24
C ALA A 116 3.58 22.28 4.51
N VAL A 117 3.84 21.21 3.76
CA VAL A 117 2.78 20.38 3.14
C VAL A 117 1.81 19.84 4.19
N LEU A 118 2.34 19.33 5.31
CA LEU A 118 1.54 18.75 6.40
C LEU A 118 0.75 19.80 7.19
N LYS A 119 1.27 21.03 7.31
CA LYS A 119 0.55 22.16 7.93
C LYS A 119 -0.59 22.69 7.03
N LYS A 120 -0.33 22.83 5.73
CA LYS A 120 -1.27 23.42 4.77
C LYS A 120 -2.42 22.47 4.40
N LYS A 121 -2.18 21.16 4.37
CA LYS A 121 -3.16 20.17 3.90
C LYS A 121 -3.87 19.50 5.07
N GLN A 122 -5.17 19.78 5.21
CA GLN A 122 -5.98 19.12 6.21
C GLN A 122 -6.18 17.62 5.89
N PRO A 123 -6.20 16.74 6.92
CA PRO A 123 -6.51 15.32 6.73
C PRO A 123 -7.94 15.10 6.22
N GLY A 124 -8.05 14.55 5.02
CA GLY A 124 -9.30 14.23 4.34
C GLY A 124 -9.05 13.35 3.10
N ALA A 125 -10.12 12.83 2.49
CA ALA A 125 -10.03 11.87 1.38
C ALA A 125 -9.13 12.38 0.23
N ALA A 126 -9.28 13.65 -0.16
CA ALA A 126 -8.50 14.28 -1.22
C ALA A 126 -6.99 14.35 -0.92
N ASN A 127 -6.59 14.54 0.35
CA ASN A 127 -5.19 14.78 0.72
C ASN A 127 -4.50 13.56 1.37
N THR A 128 -5.23 12.46 1.60
CA THR A 128 -4.74 11.30 2.37
C THR A 128 -3.44 10.73 1.79
N ARG A 129 -3.36 10.64 0.45
CA ARG A 129 -2.18 10.13 -0.25
C ARG A 129 -0.97 11.06 -0.11
N LEU A 130 -1.18 12.36 -0.28
CA LEU A 130 -0.12 13.38 -0.18
C LEU A 130 0.42 13.46 1.24
N ILE A 131 -0.45 13.53 2.25
CA ILE A 131 -0.08 13.54 3.68
C ILE A 131 0.70 12.27 4.03
N SER A 132 0.23 11.11 3.59
CA SER A 132 0.94 9.85 3.83
C SER A 132 2.32 9.82 3.18
N THR A 133 2.44 10.42 1.99
CA THR A 133 3.71 10.55 1.28
C THR A 133 4.67 11.47 2.02
N ALA A 134 4.19 12.63 2.50
CA ALA A 134 5.01 13.59 3.24
C ALA A 134 5.49 13.03 4.59
N ILE A 135 4.62 12.36 5.36
CA ILE A 135 5.00 11.66 6.60
C ILE A 135 6.06 10.58 6.30
N GLY A 136 5.83 9.75 5.27
CA GLY A 136 6.78 8.73 4.86
C GLY A 136 8.11 9.29 4.36
N SER A 137 8.10 10.48 3.77
CA SER A 137 9.32 11.18 3.34
C SER A 137 10.13 11.73 4.51
N LEU A 138 9.48 12.38 5.49
CA LEU A 138 10.15 12.80 6.73
C LEU A 138 10.77 11.60 7.45
N GLN A 139 10.04 10.48 7.53
CA GLN A 139 10.54 9.22 8.09
C GLN A 139 11.81 8.72 7.36
N ARG A 140 11.89 8.89 6.03
CA ARG A 140 13.05 8.48 5.23
C ARG A 140 14.26 9.38 5.42
N GLN A 141 14.08 10.66 5.73
CA GLN A 141 15.19 11.57 6.00
C GLN A 141 16.01 11.10 7.23
N ASP A 142 15.32 10.55 8.23
CA ASP A 142 15.91 10.02 9.47
C ASP A 142 16.83 11.02 10.19
N THR A 143 16.43 12.30 10.21
CA THR A 143 17.16 13.40 10.87
C THR A 143 16.44 13.88 12.12
N PRO A 144 17.14 14.55 13.07
CA PRO A 144 16.49 15.17 14.23
C PRO A 144 15.37 16.14 13.85
N ALA A 145 15.61 17.03 12.87
CA ALA A 145 14.61 17.98 12.39
C ALA A 145 13.36 17.28 11.82
N ALA A 146 13.53 16.16 11.11
CA ALA A 146 12.41 15.38 10.61
C ALA A 146 11.62 14.71 11.74
N ALA A 147 12.31 14.24 12.79
CA ALA A 147 11.66 13.69 13.97
C ALA A 147 10.86 14.75 14.73
N GLU A 148 11.38 15.98 14.85
CA GLU A 148 10.67 17.13 15.43
C GLU A 148 9.43 17.50 14.62
N ALA A 149 9.57 17.60 13.29
CA ALA A 149 8.45 17.89 12.40
C ALA A 149 7.34 16.82 12.49
N LEU A 150 7.70 15.55 12.65
CA LEU A 150 6.75 14.47 12.92
C LEU A 150 6.18 14.56 14.34
N GLY A 151 7.02 14.84 15.36
CA GLY A 151 6.60 14.97 16.76
C GLY A 151 5.51 16.01 16.95
N ALA A 152 5.62 17.16 16.27
CA ALA A 152 4.61 18.22 16.28
C ALA A 152 3.23 17.80 15.74
N LEU A 153 3.11 16.64 15.09
CA LEU A 153 1.86 16.10 14.55
C LEU A 153 1.23 15.03 15.45
N LEU A 154 1.85 14.67 16.58
CA LEU A 154 1.32 13.65 17.50
C LEU A 154 0.02 14.09 18.17
N ASP A 155 -0.19 15.39 18.35
CA ASP A 155 -1.42 15.95 18.92
C ASP A 155 -2.59 15.91 17.94
N ASN A 156 -2.34 15.67 16.65
CA ASN A 156 -3.40 15.52 15.67
C ASN A 156 -3.97 14.09 15.70
N PRO A 157 -5.19 13.84 16.21
CA PRO A 157 -5.72 12.50 16.39
C PRO A 157 -5.89 11.73 15.07
N LYS A 158 -6.10 12.43 13.94
CA LYS A 158 -6.26 11.80 12.62
C LYS A 158 -4.94 11.27 12.08
N LEU A 159 -3.81 11.89 12.44
CA LEU A 159 -2.47 11.55 11.93
C LEU A 159 -1.62 10.79 12.95
N ARG A 160 -1.95 10.87 14.24
CA ARG A 160 -1.18 10.33 15.36
C ARG A 160 -0.67 8.91 15.13
N ARG A 161 -1.54 7.96 14.76
CA ARG A 161 -1.14 6.56 14.54
C ARG A 161 -0.10 6.40 13.43
N GLN A 162 -0.23 7.18 12.36
CA GLN A 162 0.70 7.14 11.24
C GLN A 162 2.04 7.79 11.60
N VAL A 163 1.99 8.89 12.33
CA VAL A 163 3.16 9.62 12.84
C VAL A 163 3.93 8.78 13.86
N GLU A 164 3.26 8.17 14.83
CA GLU A 164 3.88 7.24 15.80
C GLU A 164 4.57 6.07 15.08
N ALA A 165 3.92 5.50 14.05
CA ALA A 165 4.51 4.42 13.26
C ALA A 165 5.73 4.89 12.46
N ALA A 166 5.72 6.13 11.97
CA ALA A 166 6.86 6.74 11.29
C ALA A 166 8.02 6.96 12.27
N LEU A 167 7.79 7.62 13.40
CA LEU A 167 8.78 7.85 14.45
C LEU A 167 9.40 6.55 14.96
N LYS A 168 8.62 5.47 15.12
CA LYS A 168 9.12 4.14 15.53
C LYS A 168 10.10 3.52 14.53
N ARG A 169 10.06 3.92 13.26
CA ARG A 169 10.93 3.40 12.19
C ARG A 169 12.19 4.24 11.99
N MET A 170 12.22 5.45 12.54
CA MET A 170 13.40 6.30 12.52
C MET A 170 14.45 5.77 13.50
N LYS A 171 15.72 5.82 13.11
CA LYS A 171 16.85 5.41 13.96
C LYS A 171 17.38 6.57 14.80
N THR A 172 17.08 7.81 14.41
CA THR A 172 17.54 9.01 15.13
C THR A 172 17.10 9.03 16.61
N PRO A 173 17.99 9.37 17.56
CA PRO A 173 17.65 9.46 18.99
C PRO A 173 16.50 10.43 19.30
N ALA A 174 16.37 11.51 18.53
CA ALA A 174 15.29 12.49 18.70
C ALA A 174 13.91 11.84 18.56
N ALA A 175 13.72 10.91 17.62
CA ALA A 175 12.46 10.20 17.43
C ALA A 175 12.07 9.34 18.64
N LYS A 176 13.06 8.76 19.34
CA LYS A 176 12.83 7.98 20.56
C LYS A 176 12.34 8.86 21.72
N LYS A 177 12.78 10.13 21.80
CA LYS A 177 12.32 11.07 22.85
C LYS A 177 10.82 11.30 22.74
N PHE A 178 10.31 11.58 21.54
CA PHE A 178 8.88 11.77 21.29
C PHE A 178 8.03 10.53 21.65
N LEU A 179 8.58 9.33 21.46
CA LEU A 179 7.88 8.09 21.83
C LEU A 179 7.91 7.80 23.34
N LYS A 180 8.87 8.34 24.09
CA LYS A 180 8.99 8.20 25.55
C LYS A 180 8.16 9.24 26.32
N SER A 181 8.01 10.45 25.77
CA SER A 181 7.24 11.56 26.37
C SER A 181 5.74 11.48 26.10
N THR A 182 5.30 10.51 25.28
CA THR A 182 3.88 10.28 25.07
C THR A 182 3.38 9.36 26.19
N PRO A 183 2.42 9.78 27.06
CA PRO A 183 1.79 8.85 27.99
C PRO A 183 1.23 7.68 27.18
N PRO A 184 1.25 6.45 27.70
CA PRO A 184 0.83 5.29 26.93
C PRO A 184 -0.58 5.56 26.42
N SER A 185 -0.68 5.87 25.12
CA SER A 185 -1.94 5.76 24.40
C SER A 185 -2.42 4.37 24.73
N SER A 186 -3.59 4.29 25.35
CA SER A 186 -4.32 3.05 25.54
C SER A 186 -4.31 2.34 24.20
N THR A 187 -3.37 1.41 24.07
CA THR A 187 -3.37 0.45 23.01
C THR A 187 -4.76 -0.16 23.10
N PRO A 188 -5.52 -0.25 22.00
CA PRO A 188 -6.57 -1.26 22.00
C PRO A 188 -5.81 -2.53 22.34
N LYS A 189 -6.03 -3.06 23.55
CA LYS A 189 -5.63 -4.41 23.91
C LYS A 189 -5.94 -5.25 22.66
N PRO A 190 -5.02 -6.07 22.14
CA PRO A 190 -5.43 -7.06 21.16
C PRO A 190 -6.65 -7.72 21.80
N SER A 191 -7.81 -7.62 21.16
CA SER A 191 -8.98 -8.33 21.65
C SER A 191 -8.57 -9.79 21.53
N VAL A 192 -8.12 -10.36 22.66
CA VAL A 192 -8.10 -11.78 22.92
C VAL A 192 -9.57 -12.19 23.07
N GLY A 193 -10.35 -11.89 22.04
CA GLY A 193 -11.65 -12.46 21.81
C GLY A 193 -11.39 -13.58 20.84
N SER A 194 -11.68 -14.80 21.28
CA SER A 194 -11.88 -15.92 20.36
C SER A 194 -12.74 -15.43 19.19
N ALA A 195 -12.32 -15.69 17.95
CA ALA A 195 -13.16 -15.39 16.80
C ALA A 195 -14.50 -16.10 17.00
N THR A 196 -15.60 -15.35 17.02
CA THR A 196 -16.92 -15.92 17.26
C THR A 196 -17.45 -16.61 16.01
N ILE A 197 -18.42 -17.52 16.13
CA ILE A 197 -19.08 -18.15 14.97
C ILE A 197 -19.68 -17.07 14.04
N LYS A 198 -20.16 -15.96 14.61
CA LYS A 198 -20.69 -14.80 13.87
C LYS A 198 -19.60 -14.11 13.03
N ASP A 199 -18.37 -14.03 13.52
CA ASP A 199 -17.22 -13.50 12.78
C ASP A 199 -16.85 -14.41 11.59
N ALA A 200 -16.90 -15.73 11.77
CA ALA A 200 -16.63 -16.70 10.70
C ALA A 200 -17.68 -16.64 9.58
N GLN A 201 -18.97 -16.54 9.92
CA GLN A 201 -20.06 -16.40 8.95
C GLN A 201 -20.00 -15.06 8.19
N ALA A 202 -19.70 -13.96 8.89
CA ALA A 202 -19.55 -12.65 8.27
C ALA A 202 -18.37 -12.59 7.28
N ALA A 203 -17.25 -13.23 7.63
CA ALA A 203 -16.11 -13.34 6.73
C ALA A 203 -16.40 -14.24 5.53
N LYS A 204 -17.10 -15.36 5.73
CA LYS A 204 -17.55 -16.22 4.63
C LYS A 204 -18.39 -15.44 3.61
N LYS A 205 -19.40 -14.69 4.09
CA LYS A 205 -20.26 -13.86 3.22
C LYS A 205 -19.47 -12.79 2.47
N ALA A 206 -18.56 -12.10 3.16
CA ALA A 206 -17.72 -11.07 2.53
C ALA A 206 -16.71 -11.65 1.52
N ALA A 207 -16.25 -12.89 1.72
CA ALA A 207 -15.40 -13.59 0.78
C ALA A 207 -16.16 -14.06 -0.47
N GLU A 208 -17.43 -14.47 -0.32
CA GLU A 208 -18.29 -14.79 -1.46
C GLU A 208 -18.61 -13.54 -2.30
N THR A 209 -18.83 -12.38 -1.67
CA THR A 209 -18.92 -11.08 -2.38
C THR A 209 -17.62 -10.74 -3.13
N PHE A 210 -16.46 -11.10 -2.59
CA PHE A 210 -15.18 -10.93 -3.29
C PHE A 210 -15.11 -11.79 -4.57
N VAL A 211 -15.65 -13.01 -4.56
CA VAL A 211 -15.71 -13.86 -5.76
C VAL A 211 -16.52 -13.18 -6.86
N ASP A 212 -17.71 -12.68 -6.52
CA ASP A 212 -18.59 -11.95 -7.45
C ASP A 212 -17.88 -10.75 -8.09
N LEU A 213 -17.17 -9.95 -7.27
CA LEU A 213 -16.41 -8.79 -7.74
C LEU A 213 -15.17 -9.15 -8.58
N SER A 214 -14.52 -10.28 -8.29
CA SER A 214 -13.34 -10.74 -9.02
C SER A 214 -13.69 -11.32 -10.40
N GLN A 215 -14.90 -11.86 -10.56
CA GLN A 215 -15.41 -12.43 -11.81
C GLN A 215 -16.10 -11.40 -12.70
N SER A 216 -16.60 -10.28 -12.15
CA SER A 216 -17.14 -9.14 -12.92
C SER A 216 -16.07 -8.22 -13.52
N GLY A 217 -14.78 -8.56 -13.37
CA GLY A 217 -13.66 -7.82 -13.97
C GLY A 217 -13.22 -6.56 -13.20
N LEU A 218 -13.85 -6.25 -12.06
CA LEU A 218 -13.64 -4.99 -11.32
C LEU A 218 -12.57 -5.04 -10.22
N GLY A 219 -11.90 -6.18 -10.00
CA GLY A 219 -10.84 -6.24 -8.99
C GLY A 219 -10.03 -7.51 -9.02
N LEU A 220 -8.84 -7.43 -9.62
CA LEU A 220 -7.82 -8.48 -9.77
C LEU A 220 -8.07 -9.42 -10.96
N GLN A 221 -7.74 -8.95 -12.17
CA GLN A 221 -7.60 -9.82 -13.35
C GLN A 221 -6.68 -11.01 -13.00
N GLY A 222 -7.23 -12.24 -13.04
CA GLY A 222 -6.49 -13.49 -12.82
C GLY A 222 -7.07 -14.40 -11.73
N VAL A 223 -7.67 -13.85 -10.67
CA VAL A 223 -8.21 -14.65 -9.55
C VAL A 223 -9.50 -15.38 -9.96
N GLY A 224 -10.39 -14.70 -10.69
CA GLY A 224 -11.63 -15.31 -11.21
C GLY A 224 -11.41 -16.52 -12.12
N LYS A 225 -10.36 -16.48 -12.96
CA LYS A 225 -9.99 -17.63 -13.83
C LYS A 225 -9.53 -18.86 -13.03
N ALA A 226 -8.92 -18.65 -11.86
CA ALA A 226 -8.40 -19.72 -11.02
C ALA A 226 -9.49 -20.34 -10.10
N LEU A 227 -10.54 -19.58 -9.79
CA LEU A 227 -11.68 -20.01 -8.97
C LEU A 227 -12.73 -20.84 -9.74
N GLY A 228 -12.70 -20.83 -11.08
CA GLY A 228 -13.65 -21.57 -11.92
C GLY A 228 -14.98 -20.85 -12.14
N LYS A 229 -16.04 -21.61 -12.48
CA LYS A 229 -17.37 -21.06 -12.77
C LYS A 229 -18.06 -20.54 -11.50
N ARG A 230 -18.72 -19.40 -11.60
CA ARG A 230 -19.41 -18.68 -10.51
C ARG A 230 -20.34 -19.55 -9.66
N THR A 231 -21.09 -20.46 -10.30
CA THR A 231 -22.05 -21.35 -9.63
C THR A 231 -21.40 -22.47 -8.81
N GLU A 232 -20.11 -22.74 -9.06
CA GLU A 232 -19.35 -23.86 -8.47
C GLU A 232 -18.40 -23.39 -7.35
N THR A 233 -18.07 -22.09 -7.31
CA THR A 233 -17.15 -21.49 -6.33
C THR A 233 -17.89 -21.07 -5.06
N LYS A 234 -17.92 -21.95 -4.05
CA LYS A 234 -18.39 -21.62 -2.70
C LYS A 234 -17.24 -21.59 -1.69
N ALA A 235 -17.33 -20.70 -0.70
CA ALA A 235 -16.44 -20.74 0.45
C ALA A 235 -16.77 -21.98 1.29
N THR A 236 -15.85 -22.92 1.41
CA THR A 236 -16.10 -24.21 2.05
C THR A 236 -15.64 -24.25 3.49
N GLU A 237 -14.63 -23.46 3.84
CA GLU A 237 -13.98 -23.55 5.14
C GLU A 237 -13.42 -22.18 5.55
N VAL A 238 -13.57 -21.81 6.82
CA VAL A 238 -13.00 -20.60 7.41
C VAL A 238 -12.09 -21.02 8.56
N ARG A 239 -10.83 -20.57 8.54
CA ARG A 239 -9.87 -20.81 9.61
C ARG A 239 -9.39 -19.51 10.22
N VAL A 240 -9.16 -19.55 11.53
CA VAL A 240 -8.74 -18.39 12.30
C VAL A 240 -7.23 -18.43 12.47
N HIS A 241 -6.56 -17.35 12.10
CA HIS A 241 -5.17 -17.09 12.43
C HIS A 241 -5.11 -15.98 13.48
N THR A 242 -4.63 -16.31 14.68
CA THR A 242 -4.49 -15.35 15.78
C THR A 242 -3.17 -14.59 15.70
N ALA A 243 -3.22 -13.31 16.06
CA ALA A 243 -2.06 -12.45 16.19
C ALA A 243 -1.10 -13.03 17.23
N GLY A 244 0.15 -13.31 16.83
CA GLY A 244 1.16 -13.91 17.71
C GLY A 244 1.24 -15.44 17.67
N GLY A 245 0.42 -16.12 16.85
CA GLY A 245 0.56 -17.55 16.57
C GLY A 245 1.80 -17.89 15.73
N LYS A 246 2.05 -19.19 15.50
CA LYS A 246 3.17 -19.66 14.65
C LYS A 246 3.10 -18.94 13.30
N ARG A 247 4.23 -18.35 12.87
CA ARG A 247 4.34 -17.67 11.57
C ARG A 247 3.85 -18.62 10.48
N LEU A 248 2.94 -18.14 9.63
CA LEU A 248 2.68 -18.82 8.36
C LEU A 248 4.02 -18.95 7.62
N PRO A 249 4.33 -20.11 7.02
CA PRO A 249 5.56 -20.27 6.26
C PRO A 249 5.67 -19.19 5.18
N SER A 250 6.87 -18.71 4.88
CA SER A 250 7.11 -17.58 3.96
C SER A 250 6.49 -17.78 2.56
N ARG A 251 6.25 -19.03 2.15
CA ARG A 251 5.58 -19.41 0.90
C ARG A 251 4.06 -19.11 0.87
N PHE A 252 3.45 -18.72 1.99
CA PHE A 252 2.03 -18.35 2.11
C PHE A 252 1.80 -16.83 2.01
N GLY A 253 2.74 -16.09 1.41
CA GLY A 253 2.65 -14.64 1.24
C GLY A 253 3.30 -13.85 2.39
N PRO A 254 3.18 -12.50 2.39
CA PRO A 254 3.82 -11.65 3.37
C PRO A 254 3.35 -11.98 4.80
N PRO A 255 4.24 -11.88 5.81
CA PRO A 255 3.88 -12.23 7.18
C PRO A 255 2.66 -11.43 7.64
N LEU A 256 1.63 -12.14 8.14
CA LEU A 256 0.38 -11.53 8.60
C LEU A 256 0.57 -10.55 9.77
N GLY A 257 1.76 -10.55 10.39
CA GLY A 257 2.16 -9.61 11.43
C GLY A 257 1.40 -9.87 12.72
N LYS A 258 1.04 -8.80 13.45
CA LYS A 258 0.29 -8.85 14.71
C LYS A 258 -1.23 -8.77 14.52
N LYS A 259 -1.77 -9.17 13.36
CA LYS A 259 -3.20 -9.03 13.06
C LYS A 259 -3.89 -10.38 13.05
N ASN A 260 -5.04 -10.47 13.72
CA ASN A 260 -5.96 -11.59 13.53
C ASN A 260 -6.43 -11.60 12.07
N ALA A 261 -6.40 -12.76 11.43
CA ALA A 261 -6.87 -12.96 10.06
C ALA A 261 -7.78 -14.18 9.98
N LEU A 262 -8.74 -14.12 9.06
CA LEU A 262 -9.56 -15.26 8.69
C LEU A 262 -9.14 -15.73 7.31
N LEU A 263 -8.79 -17.00 7.21
CA LEU A 263 -8.42 -17.67 5.98
C LEU A 263 -9.67 -18.37 5.45
N VAL A 264 -10.19 -17.91 4.32
CA VAL A 264 -11.38 -18.48 3.69
C VAL A 264 -10.93 -19.32 2.50
N LYS A 265 -11.17 -20.63 2.57
CA LYS A 265 -10.91 -21.57 1.48
C LYS A 265 -12.09 -21.62 0.53
N PHE A 266 -11.78 -21.59 -0.75
CA PHE A 266 -12.73 -21.85 -1.82
C PHE A 266 -12.59 -23.28 -2.36
N ARG A 267 -13.71 -23.84 -2.83
CA ARG A 267 -13.68 -25.06 -3.65
C ARG A 267 -12.99 -24.73 -4.96
N SER A 268 -11.86 -25.37 -5.23
CA SER A 268 -11.18 -25.30 -6.53
C SER A 268 -11.35 -26.64 -7.24
N ALA A 269 -11.71 -26.60 -8.52
CA ALA A 269 -11.77 -27.77 -9.39
C ALA A 269 -10.38 -28.26 -9.85
N LYS A 270 -9.30 -27.55 -9.48
CA LYS A 270 -7.91 -27.84 -9.88
C LYS A 270 -7.04 -28.15 -8.66
N ALA A 271 -5.84 -28.71 -8.89
CA ALA A 271 -4.89 -29.17 -7.86
C ALA A 271 -4.46 -28.10 -6.82
N ASN A 272 -4.73 -26.81 -7.08
CA ASN A 272 -4.43 -25.70 -6.19
C ASN A 272 -5.68 -25.17 -5.50
N VAL A 273 -5.60 -24.94 -4.19
CA VAL A 273 -6.60 -24.34 -3.31
C VAL A 273 -6.38 -22.82 -3.25
N ILE A 274 -7.45 -22.05 -3.47
CA ILE A 274 -7.40 -20.59 -3.31
C ILE A 274 -7.88 -20.23 -1.91
N VAL A 275 -7.07 -19.43 -1.21
CA VAL A 275 -7.34 -18.94 0.14
C VAL A 275 -7.36 -17.42 0.12
N VAL A 276 -8.48 -16.84 0.52
CA VAL A 276 -8.59 -15.39 0.71
C VAL A 276 -8.30 -15.06 2.17
N VAL A 277 -7.36 -14.14 2.37
CA VAL A 277 -7.01 -13.63 3.69
C VAL A 277 -7.87 -12.41 3.97
N MET A 278 -8.71 -12.52 5.00
CA MET A 278 -9.57 -11.43 5.45
C MET A 278 -9.08 -10.88 6.78
N THR A 279 -9.20 -9.56 6.95
CA THR A 279 -8.96 -8.91 8.24
C THR A 279 -10.14 -8.02 8.60
N LYS A 280 -10.48 -7.96 9.89
CA LYS A 280 -11.53 -7.08 10.40
C LYS A 280 -11.01 -5.64 10.35
N LYS A 281 -11.70 -4.78 9.59
CA LYS A 281 -11.43 -3.34 9.51
C LYS A 281 -11.94 -2.66 10.79
N ALA A 282 -11.47 -1.43 11.02
CA ALA A 282 -11.86 -0.64 12.20
C ALA A 282 -13.38 -0.38 12.29
N ASN A 283 -14.10 -0.43 11.16
CA ASN A 283 -15.55 -0.30 11.09
C ASN A 283 -16.31 -1.62 11.34
N GLY A 284 -15.65 -2.65 11.86
CA GLY A 284 -16.23 -3.96 12.15
C GLY A 284 -16.47 -4.86 10.93
N LYS A 285 -16.34 -4.35 9.71
CA LYS A 285 -16.50 -5.13 8.47
C LYS A 285 -15.22 -5.90 8.12
N TYR A 286 -15.37 -7.08 7.53
CA TYR A 286 -14.21 -7.81 7.00
C TYR A 286 -13.83 -7.26 5.62
N GLY A 287 -12.53 -7.05 5.41
CA GLY A 287 -11.97 -6.67 4.13
C GLY A 287 -10.88 -7.64 3.68
N TRP A 288 -10.81 -7.81 2.36
CA TRP A 288 -9.73 -8.56 1.71
C TRP A 288 -8.39 -7.89 1.96
N ARG A 289 -7.41 -8.70 2.35
CA ARG A 289 -6.02 -8.30 2.52
C ARG A 289 -5.13 -8.91 1.45
N ASP A 290 -5.37 -10.18 1.12
CA ASP A 290 -4.53 -10.93 0.19
C ASP A 290 -5.27 -12.15 -0.39
N VAL A 291 -4.76 -12.70 -1.49
CA VAL A 291 -5.25 -13.93 -2.14
C VAL A 291 -4.07 -14.86 -2.38
N LEU A 292 -4.18 -16.09 -1.87
CA LEU A 292 -3.13 -17.11 -1.97
C LEU A 292 -3.62 -18.26 -2.85
N SER A 293 -2.77 -18.71 -3.78
CA SER A 293 -2.95 -19.97 -4.50
C SER A 293 -1.96 -20.98 -3.92
N LEU A 294 -2.46 -22.08 -3.35
CA LEU A 294 -1.66 -23.04 -2.59
C LEU A 294 -1.88 -24.46 -3.14
N PRO A 295 -0.85 -25.30 -3.25
CA PRO A 295 -1.05 -26.72 -3.52
C PRO A 295 -1.95 -27.36 -2.45
N LYS A 296 -2.82 -28.30 -2.85
CA LYS A 296 -3.75 -29.00 -1.94
C LYS A 296 -3.03 -29.63 -0.73
N SER A 297 -1.88 -30.25 -0.97
CA SER A 297 -1.05 -30.91 0.06
C SER A 297 -0.50 -29.93 1.12
N ASP A 298 -0.29 -28.67 0.76
CA ASP A 298 0.15 -27.62 1.68
C ASP A 298 -1.02 -27.03 2.48
N PHE A 299 -2.21 -26.96 1.87
CA PHE A 299 -3.43 -26.63 2.60
C PHE A 299 -3.75 -27.70 3.66
N GLU A 300 -3.56 -28.97 3.35
CA GLU A 300 -3.78 -30.10 4.27
C GLU A 300 -2.82 -30.13 5.46
N LYS A 301 -1.71 -29.38 5.41
CA LYS A 301 -0.79 -29.18 6.55
C LYS A 301 -1.21 -28.03 7.46
N LEU A 302 -2.08 -27.14 7.00
CA LEU A 302 -2.61 -26.04 7.81
C LEU A 302 -3.35 -26.47 9.09
N PRO A 303 -4.03 -27.64 9.20
CA PRO A 303 -4.69 -28.02 10.46
C PRO A 303 -3.70 -28.16 11.61
N LYS A 304 -2.48 -28.62 11.32
CA LYS A 304 -1.38 -28.73 12.31
C LYS A 304 -0.79 -27.37 12.69
N LEU A 305 -0.94 -26.37 11.83
CA LEU A 305 -0.38 -25.01 12.02
C LEU A 305 -1.40 -24.01 12.57
N LEU A 306 -2.68 -24.25 12.31
CA LEU A 306 -3.82 -23.40 12.64
C LEU A 306 -4.99 -24.32 13.04
N PRO A 307 -5.29 -24.46 14.34
CA PRO A 307 -6.47 -25.22 14.75
C PRO A 307 -7.71 -24.55 14.13
N ALA A 308 -8.60 -25.37 13.56
CA ALA A 308 -9.91 -24.89 13.15
C ALA A 308 -10.61 -24.27 14.36
N SER A 309 -11.43 -23.23 14.16
CA SER A 309 -12.37 -22.85 15.22
C SER A 309 -13.28 -24.04 15.43
N GLU A 310 -13.14 -24.76 16.54
CA GLU A 310 -14.04 -25.85 16.92
C GLU A 310 -15.46 -25.29 17.04
N GLY A 311 -16.22 -25.38 15.97
CA GLY A 311 -17.66 -25.58 16.09
C GLY A 311 -17.84 -26.99 16.60
N LYS A 312 -17.89 -27.16 17.92
CA LYS A 312 -18.51 -28.38 18.47
C LYS A 312 -19.95 -28.39 17.97
N ALA A 313 -20.19 -29.14 16.89
CA ALA A 313 -21.49 -29.77 16.70
C ALA A 313 -21.72 -30.59 17.97
N LYS A 314 -22.70 -30.19 18.79
CA LYS A 314 -23.21 -31.07 19.82
C LYS A 314 -23.64 -32.36 19.12
N SER A 315 -22.97 -33.45 19.52
CA SER A 315 -23.25 -34.89 19.37
C SER A 315 -24.10 -35.40 18.20
N PRO A 316 -23.76 -36.58 17.63
CA PRO A 316 -24.62 -37.24 16.65
C PRO A 316 -25.98 -37.51 17.29
N VAL A 317 -27.05 -37.05 16.64
CA VAL A 317 -28.40 -37.55 16.91
C VAL A 317 -28.33 -39.05 16.65
N ARG A 318 -28.32 -39.83 17.74
CA ARG A 318 -28.47 -41.27 17.73
C ARG A 318 -29.74 -41.57 16.93
N ALA A 319 -29.59 -42.30 15.83
CA ALA A 319 -30.72 -42.78 15.05
C ALA A 319 -31.73 -43.46 15.99
N LYS A 320 -32.89 -42.81 16.16
CA LYS A 320 -34.03 -43.46 16.80
C LYS A 320 -34.49 -44.52 15.81
N LYS A 321 -34.29 -45.79 16.17
CA LYS A 321 -34.92 -46.94 15.52
C LYS A 321 -36.40 -46.62 15.34
N LEU A 322 -36.88 -46.63 14.09
CA LEU A 322 -38.28 -46.89 13.82
C LEU A 322 -38.59 -48.28 14.40
N ARG A 323 -39.40 -48.30 15.45
CA ARG A 323 -40.22 -49.45 15.80
C ARG A 323 -41.64 -49.05 15.40
N THR A 324 -42.03 -49.45 14.21
CA THR A 324 -43.44 -49.68 13.88
C THR A 324 -43.86 -50.93 14.65
N GLN A 325 -44.83 -50.76 15.55
CA GLN A 325 -45.89 -51.75 15.68
C GLN A 325 -46.77 -51.67 14.43
#